data_AF-A0AB39I7R9-F1
#
_entry.id   AF-A0AB39I7R9-F1
#
_cell.length_a   1.000
_cell.length_b   1.000
_cell.length_c   1.000
_cell.angle_alpha   90.00
_cell.angle_beta   90.00
_cell.angle_gamma   90.00
#
_symmetry.space_group_name_H-M   'P 1'
#
loop_
_entity.id
_entity.type
_entity.pdbx_description
1 polymer ?
#
loop_
_entity_poly.entity_id
_entity_poly.type
_entity_poly.pdbx_seq_one_letter_code
_entity_poly.pdbx_strand_id
1 'polypeptide(L)' 'MHENTEIRREAGCISYFENKNSNPNEHSTRYIVVPAGINFFHITDHATGQVKGFRCRHIDACELARTLER' A
#
# COMPACT_ATOMS: atom_id res chain seq x y z
N MET A 1 0.74 29.03 25.87
CA MET A 1 0.12 27.79 25.38
C MET A 1 0.63 27.62 23.96
N HIS A 2 1.58 26.73 23.72
CA HIS A 2 2.11 26.53 22.36
C HIS A 2 1.36 25.38 21.71
N GLU A 3 0.63 25.72 20.66
CA GLU A 3 -0.19 24.87 19.82
C GLU A 3 0.67 23.76 19.22
N ASN A 4 0.28 22.52 19.51
CA ASN A 4 0.98 21.34 19.03
C ASN A 4 0.82 21.32 17.51
N THR A 5 1.92 21.54 16.80
CA THR A 5 2.00 21.44 15.34
C THR A 5 1.59 20.02 14.97
N GLU A 6 0.34 19.90 14.54
CA GLU A 6 -0.20 18.72 13.90
C GLU A 6 0.69 18.46 12.69
N ILE A 7 1.70 17.60 12.87
CA ILE A 7 2.50 17.02 11.80
C ILE A 7 1.52 16.12 11.07
N ARG A 8 0.65 16.73 10.26
CA ARG A 8 0.00 16.10 9.12
C ARG A 8 1.17 15.60 8.32
N ARG A 9 1.51 14.32 8.52
CA ARG A 9 2.45 13.59 7.70
C ARG A 9 1.84 13.63 6.31
N GLU A 10 2.20 14.69 5.60
CA GLU A 10 2.11 14.80 4.16
C GLU A 10 2.53 13.45 3.60
N ALA A 11 1.71 12.92 2.70
CA ALA A 11 2.05 11.75 1.90
C ALA A 11 3.20 12.13 0.96
N GLY A 12 4.35 12.47 1.56
CA GLY A 12 5.59 12.83 0.91
C GLY A 12 6.11 11.57 0.28
N CYS A 13 5.65 11.34 -0.95
CA CYS A 13 6.29 10.59 -2.01
C CYS A 13 7.26 9.51 -1.48
N ILE A 14 6.73 8.45 -0.88
CA ILE A 14 7.49 7.21 -0.79
C ILE A 14 7.38 6.58 -2.18
N SER A 15 8.15 7.07 -3.13
CA SER A 15 8.39 6.43 -4.42
C SER A 15 9.22 5.15 -4.19
N TYR A 16 8.66 4.19 -3.48
CA TYR A 16 9.23 2.85 -3.40
C TYR A 16 8.68 2.05 -4.57
N PHE A 17 9.39 2.19 -5.70
CA PHE A 17 9.45 1.26 -6.83
C PHE A 17 8.19 0.45 -7.09
N GLU A 18 7.43 0.87 -8.11
CA GLU A 18 6.58 -0.03 -8.89
C GLU A 18 7.35 -1.33 -9.13
N ASN A 19 6.92 -2.40 -8.48
CA ASN A 19 7.40 -3.73 -8.77
C ASN A 19 6.89 -4.08 -10.16
N LYS A 20 7.68 -3.72 -11.18
CA LYS A 20 7.55 -4.21 -12.55
C LYS A 20 7.87 -5.71 -12.57
N ASN A 21 7.04 -6.54 -11.95
CA ASN A 21 6.83 -7.89 -12.45
C ASN A 21 5.98 -7.73 -13.72
N SER A 22 6.64 -7.32 -14.81
CA SER A 22 6.07 -7.31 -16.16
C SER A 22 5.98 -8.75 -16.66
N ASN A 23 5.12 -9.55 -16.03
CA ASN A 23 4.65 -10.80 -16.58
C ASN A 23 3.37 -10.43 -17.35
N PRO A 24 3.38 -10.28 -18.68
CA PRO A 24 2.20 -9.87 -19.46
C PRO A 24 1.04 -10.89 -19.44
N ASN A 25 1.17 -11.97 -18.65
CA ASN A 25 0.17 -13.01 -18.42
C ASN A 25 -0.21 -13.17 -16.93
N GLU A 26 0.33 -12.36 -16.00
CA GLU A 26 -0.24 -12.30 -14.66
C GLU A 26 -1.45 -11.38 -14.71
N HIS A 27 -2.59 -11.92 -14.28
CA HIS A 27 -3.78 -11.14 -13.98
C HIS A 27 -3.38 -9.82 -13.32
N SER A 28 -3.76 -8.68 -13.93
CA SER A 28 -3.60 -7.37 -13.32
C SER A 28 -4.27 -7.37 -11.95
N THR A 29 -3.50 -7.64 -10.90
CA THR A 29 -3.96 -7.52 -9.52
C THR A 29 -4.27 -6.05 -9.28
N ARG A 30 -5.54 -5.70 -9.07
CA ARG A 30 -5.92 -4.31 -8.82
C ARG A 30 -5.38 -3.82 -7.50
N TYR A 31 -5.20 -4.69 -6.51
CA TYR A 31 -4.60 -4.32 -5.23
C TYR A 31 -3.13 -4.74 -5.12
N ILE A 32 -2.28 -3.76 -4.80
CA ILE A 32 -0.85 -3.94 -4.56
C ILE A 32 -0.52 -3.80 -3.07
N VAL A 33 0.44 -4.58 -2.59
CA VAL A 33 0.95 -4.50 -1.22
C VAL A 33 2.24 -3.68 -1.24
N VAL A 34 2.25 -2.56 -0.52
CA VAL A 34 3.38 -1.63 -0.48
C VAL A 34 3.95 -1.57 0.93
N PRO A 35 5.26 -1.78 1.13
CA PRO A 35 5.91 -1.60 2.41
C PRO A 35 6.00 -0.10 2.76
N ALA A 36 5.56 0.28 3.95
CA ALA A 36 5.56 1.67 4.44
C ALA A 36 6.34 1.87 5.74
N GLY A 37 6.96 0.81 6.29
CA GLY A 37 7.79 0.89 7.46
C GLY A 37 8.24 -0.49 7.97
N ILE A 38 8.80 -0.50 9.18
CA ILE A 38 9.22 -1.74 9.85
C ILE A 38 7.97 -2.54 10.17
N ASN A 39 7.82 -3.70 9.52
CA ASN A 39 6.67 -4.57 9.71
C ASN A 39 5.36 -3.77 9.54
N PHE A 40 5.30 -2.95 8.49
CA PHE A 40 4.14 -2.11 8.16
C PHE A 40 3.96 -2.06 6.65
N PHE A 41 2.79 -2.47 6.20
CA PHE A 41 2.41 -2.63 4.80
C PHE A 41 1.05 -1.99 4.60
N HIS A 42 0.83 -1.32 3.48
CA HIS A 42 -0.50 -0.86 3.09
C HIS A 42 -0.91 -1.47 1.76
N ILE A 43 -2.21 -1.66 1.61
CA ILE A 43 -2.82 -2.23 0.41
C ILE A 43 -3.37 -1.06 -0.39
N THR A 44 -2.82 -0.84 -1.58
CA THR A 44 -3.20 0.28 -2.45
C THR A 44 -3.88 -0.26 -3.70
N ASP A 45 -4.99 0.37 -4.08
CA ASP A 45 -5.64 0.12 -5.35
C ASP A 45 -4.83 0.77 -6.47
N HIS A 46 -4.36 -0.02 -7.44
CA HIS A 46 -3.54 0.42 -8.57
C HIS A 46 -4.33 1.31 -9.55
N ALA A 47 -5.66 1.13 -9.66
CA ALA A 47 -6.47 1.91 -10.59
C ALA A 47 -6.75 3.34 -10.08
N THR A 48 -6.88 3.51 -8.77
CA THR A 48 -7.29 4.76 -8.11
C THR A 48 -6.21 5.37 -7.24
N GLY A 49 -5.15 4.62 -6.92
CA GLY A 49 -4.12 5.01 -5.95
C GLY A 49 -4.62 5.02 -4.49
N GLN A 50 -5.82 4.50 -4.22
CA GLN A 50 -6.43 4.59 -2.90
C GLN A 50 -5.94 3.48 -1.97
N VAL A 51 -5.51 3.84 -0.76
CA VAL A 51 -5.18 2.87 0.30
C VAL A 51 -6.46 2.25 0.86
N LYS A 52 -6.62 0.93 0.69
CA LYS A 52 -7.75 0.14 1.18
C LYS A 52 -7.54 -0.40 2.59
N GLY A 53 -6.30 -0.50 3.05
CA GLY A 53 -6.02 -0.97 4.40
C GLY A 53 -4.54 -1.00 4.76
N PHE A 54 -4.26 -1.28 6.03
CA PHE A 54 -2.92 -1.36 6.61
C PHE A 54 -2.74 -2.67 7.36
N ARG A 55 -1.61 -3.33 7.20
CA ARG A 55 -1.26 -4.58 7.90
C ARG A 55 0.18 -4.55 8.33
N CYS A 56 0.47 -5.14 9.49
CA CYS A 56 1.84 -5.18 9.99
C CYS A 56 2.65 -6.31 9.35
N ARG A 57 1.99 -7.37 8.88
CA ARG A 57 2.64 -8.53 8.26
C ARG A 57 2.36 -8.56 6.77
N HIS A 58 3.37 -8.95 6.00
CA HIS A 58 3.27 -9.09 4.56
C HIS A 58 2.20 -10.13 4.15
N ILE A 59 2.11 -11.24 4.90
CA ILE A 59 1.17 -12.33 4.63
C ILE A 59 -0.28 -11.84 4.78
N ASP A 60 -0.59 -11.18 5.89
CA ASP A 60 -1.90 -10.57 6.14
C ASP A 60 -2.25 -9.49 5.11
N ALA A 61 -1.25 -8.71 4.67
CA ALA A 61 -1.45 -7.72 3.62
C ALA A 61 -1.81 -8.36 2.27
N CYS A 62 -1.14 -9.45 1.92
CA CYS A 62 -1.40 -10.21 0.70
C CYS A 62 -2.77 -10.91 0.73
N GLU A 63 -3.17 -11.46 1.87
CA GLU A 63 -4.50 -12.02 2.05
C GLU A 63 -5.61 -10.97 1.89
N LEU A 64 -5.40 -9.78 2.45
CA LEU A 64 -6.34 -8.67 2.25
C LEU A 64 -6.43 -8.26 0.79
N ALA A 65 -5.29 -8.13 0.09
CA ALA A 65 -5.28 -7.81 -1.34
C ALA A 65 -6.08 -8.85 -2.15
N ARG A 66 -5.88 -10.15 -1.90
CA ARG A 66 -6.66 -11.23 -2.55
C ARG A 66 -8.14 -11.20 -2.23
N THR A 67 -8.51 -10.81 -1.01
CA THR A 67 -9.91 -10.69 -0.59
C THR A 67 -10.61 -9.54 -1.32
N LEU A 68 -9.88 -8.47 -1.60
CA LEU A 68 -10.41 -7.30 -2.31
C LEU A 68 -10.54 -7.54 -3.83
N GLU A 69 -9.74 -8.43 -4.42
CA GLU A 69 -9.83 -8.84 -5.84
C GLU A 69 -11.10 -9.67 -6.16
N ARG A 70 -11.79 -10.20 -5.15
CA ARG A 70 -12.99 -11.04 -5.30
C ARG A 70 -14.26 -10.23 -5.46
#